data_AF-A0A8J6SJX1-F1
#
_entry.id   AF-A0A8J6SJX1-F1
#
_cell.length_a   1.000
_cell.length_b   1.000
_cell.length_c   1.000
_cell.angle_alpha   90.00
_cell.angle_beta   90.00
_cell.angle_gamma   90.00
#
_symmetry.space_group_name_H-M   'P 1'
#
loop_
_entity.id
_entity.type
_entity.pdbx_description
1 polymer ?
#
loop_
_entity_poly.entity_id
_entity_poly.type
_entity_poly.pdbx_seq_one_letter_code
_entity_poly.pdbx_strand_id
1 'polypeptide(L)'
;MSKTFFKHCYLQVGLQILLLLGLLSSIATSVNAQDPNQTDRTRENPSTRNQTDSTREGEAKQYIAAVNRAQQAYYIQNGKFATSMQQLGLGLQRQTQNYRYRIVLQRQNSASTSASEQPSLYGQPSDRVESVMMIAVARRGGLKSYTGGVFATISVRATSTRAVVCETDKPSASPPIPQDGRNQSGQITCPAGSRLLRG
;
A
#
# COMPACT_ATOMS: atom_id res chain seq x y z
N MET A 1 -2.29 12.72 42.98
CA MET A 1 -2.70 11.46 42.30
C MET A 1 -2.19 11.55 40.87
N SER A 2 -1.42 10.66 40.25
CA SER A 2 -1.01 9.29 40.52
C SER A 2 0.28 9.02 39.72
N LYS A 3 1.43 8.85 40.38
CA LYS A 3 2.67 8.31 39.75
C LYS A 3 3.04 6.92 40.29
N THR A 4 2.27 6.43 41.26
CA THR A 4 2.54 5.18 41.98
C THR A 4 1.85 3.97 41.34
N PHE A 5 0.77 4.19 40.56
CA PHE A 5 0.02 3.10 39.94
C PHE A 5 0.75 2.42 38.76
N PHE A 6 1.62 3.12 38.03
CA PHE A 6 2.26 2.56 36.83
C PHE A 6 3.37 1.55 37.16
N LYS A 7 4.04 1.68 38.32
CA LYS A 7 5.12 0.76 38.73
C LYS A 7 4.61 -0.62 39.18
N HIS A 8 3.36 -0.72 39.69
CA HIS A 8 2.81 -1.99 40.17
C HIS A 8 2.28 -2.89 39.05
N CYS A 9 1.95 -2.34 37.88
CA CYS A 9 1.50 -3.16 36.75
C CYS A 9 2.66 -3.90 36.06
N TYR A 10 3.87 -3.29 36.02
CA TYR A 10 5.05 -3.91 35.41
C TYR A 10 5.65 -5.07 36.22
N LEU A 11 5.53 -5.04 37.55
CA LEU A 11 6.14 -6.08 38.40
C LEU A 11 5.32 -7.38 38.46
N GLN A 12 4.01 -7.31 38.18
CA GLN A 12 3.12 -8.48 38.18
C GLN A 12 3.15 -9.26 36.85
N VAL A 13 3.43 -8.59 35.72
CA VAL A 13 3.45 -9.23 34.38
C VAL A 13 4.80 -9.92 34.10
N GLY A 14 5.89 -9.44 34.70
CA GLY A 14 7.23 -10.00 34.50
C GLY A 14 7.45 -11.40 35.09
N LEU A 15 6.70 -11.77 36.14
CA LEU A 15 6.93 -13.04 36.84
C LEU A 15 6.17 -14.23 36.21
N GLN A 16 5.18 -14.00 35.34
CA GLN A 16 4.52 -15.08 34.61
C GLN A 16 5.21 -15.46 33.28
N ILE A 17 6.09 -14.61 32.75
CA ILE A 17 6.78 -14.88 31.46
C ILE A 17 7.98 -15.83 31.65
N LEU A 18 8.54 -15.93 32.86
CA LEU A 18 9.70 -16.78 33.15
C LEU A 18 9.39 -18.27 33.37
N LEU A 19 8.12 -18.68 33.42
CA LEU A 19 7.72 -20.08 33.60
C LEU A 19 7.37 -20.83 32.30
N LEU A 20 7.41 -20.17 31.13
CA LEU A 20 7.13 -20.79 29.83
C LEU A 20 8.39 -21.19 29.04
N LEU A 21 9.59 -20.98 29.58
CA LEU A 21 10.87 -21.34 28.91
C LEU A 21 11.42 -22.72 29.31
N GLY A 22 10.61 -23.56 29.98
CA GLY A 22 11.11 -24.74 30.70
C GLY A 22 10.79 -26.13 30.15
N LEU A 23 10.20 -26.31 28.96
CA LEU A 23 9.90 -27.65 28.43
C LEU A 23 9.96 -27.72 26.90
N LEU A 24 11.16 -27.92 26.33
CA LEU A 24 11.32 -28.64 25.06
C LEU A 24 12.56 -29.55 25.17
N SER A 25 12.31 -30.73 25.70
CA SER A 25 13.20 -31.88 25.67
C SER A 25 13.34 -32.39 24.23
N SER A 26 14.60 -32.70 23.88
CA SER A 26 15.12 -33.46 22.75
C SER A 26 14.14 -34.17 21.81
N ILE A 27 14.23 -33.83 20.51
CA ILE A 27 14.07 -34.82 19.42
C ILE A 27 15.30 -34.68 18.52
N ALA A 28 16.17 -35.68 18.60
CA ALA A 28 17.17 -35.97 17.58
C ALA A 28 16.50 -36.75 16.43
N THR A 29 17.22 -36.84 15.30
CA THR A 29 16.89 -37.42 13.98
C THR A 29 16.44 -36.35 12.96
N SER A 30 17.01 -36.22 11.77
CA SER A 30 18.04 -37.00 11.07
C SER A 30 18.84 -36.04 10.17
N VAL A 31 20.12 -36.36 9.98
CA VAL A 31 20.98 -35.71 8.98
C VAL A 31 20.43 -36.12 7.63
N ASN A 32 19.74 -35.23 6.94
CA ASN A 32 19.37 -35.48 5.56
C ASN A 32 20.65 -35.30 4.73
N ALA A 33 21.17 -36.41 4.19
CA ALA A 33 22.29 -36.39 3.28
C ALA A 33 21.92 -35.53 2.07
N GLN A 34 22.53 -34.35 1.95
CA GLN A 34 22.55 -33.63 0.70
C GLN A 34 23.49 -34.36 -0.24
N ASP A 35 22.89 -35.04 -1.22
CA ASP A 35 23.56 -35.52 -2.42
C ASP A 35 24.33 -34.34 -3.05
N PRO A 36 25.67 -34.43 -3.22
CA PRO A 36 26.49 -33.34 -3.71
C PRO A 36 26.40 -33.15 -5.23
N ASN A 37 25.46 -33.80 -5.94
CA ASN A 37 25.36 -33.71 -7.38
C ASN A 37 24.01 -33.17 -7.90
N GLN A 38 23.70 -31.91 -7.58
CA GLN A 38 22.65 -31.16 -8.27
C GLN A 38 23.23 -30.01 -9.10
N THR A 39 24.16 -30.34 -10.00
CA THR A 39 24.42 -29.51 -11.17
C THR A 39 23.33 -29.77 -12.22
N ASP A 40 22.15 -29.18 -12.05
CA ASP A 40 21.18 -29.05 -13.14
C ASP A 40 20.53 -27.67 -13.13
N ARG A 41 20.66 -26.98 -14.26
CA ARG A 41 20.02 -25.70 -14.56
C ARG A 41 18.52 -25.97 -14.73
N THR A 42 17.81 -26.13 -13.62
CA THR A 42 16.39 -26.43 -13.64
C THR A 42 15.63 -25.25 -14.26
N ARG A 43 14.98 -25.52 -15.40
CA ARG A 43 13.86 -24.71 -15.89
C ARG A 43 12.82 -24.66 -14.77
N GLU A 44 12.73 -23.53 -14.07
CA GLU A 44 11.71 -23.27 -13.06
C GLU A 44 10.32 -23.59 -13.64
N ASN A 45 9.62 -24.57 -13.06
CA ASN A 45 8.30 -24.99 -13.51
C ASN A 45 7.33 -23.78 -13.44
N PRO A 46 6.51 -23.53 -14.49
CA PRO A 46 5.49 -22.48 -14.51
C PRO A 46 4.68 -22.33 -13.22
N SER A 47 4.31 -23.42 -12.54
CA SER A 47 3.55 -23.36 -11.28
C SER A 47 4.36 -22.72 -10.15
N THR A 48 5.63 -23.10 -9.97
CA THR A 48 6.54 -22.55 -8.96
C THR A 48 6.87 -21.09 -9.25
N ARG A 49 7.11 -20.75 -10.52
CA ARG A 49 7.33 -19.35 -10.93
C ARG A 49 6.12 -18.49 -10.62
N ASN A 50 4.92 -18.93 -10.99
CA ASN A 50 3.67 -18.21 -10.72
C ASN A 50 3.44 -18.00 -9.22
N GLN A 51 3.72 -19.01 -8.38
CA GLN A 51 3.60 -18.89 -6.92
C GLN A 51 4.61 -17.89 -6.35
N THR A 52 5.85 -17.94 -6.84
CA THR A 52 6.92 -17.03 -6.42
C THR A 52 6.60 -15.58 -6.83
N ASP A 53 6.11 -15.37 -8.04
CA ASP A 53 5.75 -14.05 -8.55
C ASP A 53 4.54 -13.49 -7.81
N SER A 54 3.51 -14.31 -7.53
CA SER A 54 2.37 -13.92 -6.68
C SER A 54 2.81 -13.50 -5.27
N THR A 55 3.77 -14.22 -4.68
CA THR A 55 4.33 -13.89 -3.36
C THR A 55 5.06 -12.55 -3.40
N ARG A 56 5.90 -12.32 -4.42
CA ARG A 56 6.61 -11.05 -4.64
C ARG A 56 5.63 -9.90 -4.89
N GLU A 57 4.56 -10.14 -5.64
CA GLU A 57 3.48 -9.17 -5.86
C GLU A 57 2.74 -8.78 -4.56
N GLY A 58 2.65 -9.70 -3.60
CA GLY A 58 2.14 -9.43 -2.25
C GLY A 58 2.89 -8.31 -1.52
N GLU A 59 4.20 -8.18 -1.76
CA GLU A 59 5.03 -7.10 -1.22
C GLU A 59 4.48 -5.72 -1.63
N ALA A 60 4.30 -5.49 -2.93
CA ALA A 60 3.82 -4.20 -3.45
C ALA A 60 2.42 -3.86 -2.95
N LYS A 61 1.54 -4.85 -2.86
CA LYS A 61 0.17 -4.69 -2.34
C LYS A 61 0.18 -4.23 -0.89
N GLN A 62 0.95 -4.88 -0.03
CA GLN A 62 1.09 -4.51 1.38
C GLN A 62 1.74 -3.13 1.55
N TYR A 63 2.79 -2.85 0.77
CA TYR A 63 3.49 -1.57 0.78
C TYR A 63 2.54 -0.43 0.43
N ILE A 64 1.81 -0.54 -0.69
CA ILE A 64 0.85 0.47 -1.13
C ILE A 64 -0.27 0.64 -0.10
N ALA A 65 -0.80 -0.45 0.47
CA ALA A 65 -1.83 -0.36 1.50
C ALA A 65 -1.36 0.40 2.74
N ALA A 66 -0.13 0.15 3.19
CA ALA A 66 0.47 0.87 4.31
C ALA A 66 0.64 2.37 4.01
N VAL A 67 1.19 2.70 2.84
CA VAL A 67 1.36 4.10 2.41
C VAL A 67 0.01 4.80 2.24
N ASN A 68 -0.99 4.17 1.65
CA ASN A 68 -2.31 4.74 1.47
C ASN A 68 -2.96 5.09 2.83
N ARG A 69 -2.93 4.16 3.79
CA ARG A 69 -3.42 4.42 5.15
C ARG A 69 -2.68 5.57 5.82
N ALA A 70 -1.35 5.61 5.67
CA ALA A 70 -0.54 6.69 6.23
C ALA A 70 -0.83 8.04 5.57
N GLN A 71 -1.05 8.08 4.26
CA GLN A 71 -1.42 9.30 3.54
C GLN A 71 -2.80 9.81 3.97
N GLN A 72 -3.78 8.92 4.17
CA GLN A 72 -5.10 9.30 4.71
C GLN A 72 -4.96 9.93 6.10
N ALA A 73 -4.23 9.28 7.01
CA ALA A 73 -3.99 9.79 8.35
C ALA A 73 -3.23 11.13 8.32
N TYR A 74 -2.19 11.22 7.50
CA TYR A 74 -1.38 12.43 7.35
C TYR A 74 -2.23 13.59 6.83
N TYR A 75 -3.13 13.35 5.85
CA TYR A 75 -4.03 14.38 5.33
C TYR A 75 -5.02 14.87 6.38
N ILE A 76 -5.62 13.96 7.15
CA ILE A 76 -6.54 14.32 8.24
C ILE A 76 -5.83 15.20 9.28
N GLN A 77 -4.56 14.93 9.57
CA GLN A 77 -3.78 15.67 10.57
C GLN A 77 -3.23 17.01 10.04
N ASN A 78 -2.85 17.08 8.76
CA ASN A 78 -2.06 18.19 8.22
C ASN A 78 -2.78 19.01 7.14
N GLY A 79 -3.97 18.58 6.69
CA GLY A 79 -4.73 19.22 5.62
C GLY A 79 -4.06 19.18 4.24
N LYS A 80 -3.04 18.33 4.05
CA LYS A 80 -2.30 18.13 2.81
C LYS A 80 -1.67 16.75 2.77
N PHE A 81 -1.35 16.25 1.57
CA PHE A 81 -0.63 14.98 1.42
C PHE A 81 0.85 15.11 1.75
N ALA A 82 1.42 14.03 2.26
CA ALA A 82 2.87 13.92 2.40
C ALA A 82 3.51 13.78 1.02
N THR A 83 4.65 14.44 0.82
CA THR A 83 5.40 14.46 -0.43
C THR A 83 6.59 13.51 -0.40
N SER A 84 6.88 12.90 0.75
CA SER A 84 8.00 11.97 0.95
C SER A 84 7.64 10.82 1.89
N MET A 85 8.36 9.70 1.77
CA MET A 85 8.19 8.53 2.64
C MET A 85 8.60 8.84 4.10
N GLN A 86 9.55 9.75 4.28
CA GLN A 86 10.03 10.16 5.60
C GLN A 86 8.94 10.89 6.39
N GLN A 87 8.15 11.75 5.74
CA GLN A 87 7.01 12.43 6.37
C GLN A 87 5.93 11.47 6.86
N LEU A 88 5.80 10.30 6.21
CA LEU A 88 4.84 9.26 6.62
C LEU A 88 5.33 8.45 7.83
N GLY A 89 6.62 8.51 8.18
CA GLY A 89 7.16 7.86 9.38
C GLY A 89 7.12 6.32 9.37
N LEU A 90 6.96 5.69 8.20
CA LEU A 90 6.74 4.23 8.09
C LEU A 90 8.02 3.39 8.13
N GLY A 91 9.21 4.01 8.02
CA GLY A 91 10.49 3.28 7.94
C GLY A 91 10.68 2.45 6.65
N LEU A 92 9.82 2.63 5.64
CA LEU A 92 9.86 1.87 4.39
C LEU A 92 10.86 2.47 3.39
N GLN A 93 11.59 1.61 2.68
CA GLN A 93 12.58 2.00 1.67
C GLN A 93 11.92 2.26 0.31
N ARG A 94 12.39 3.26 -0.44
CA ARG A 94 11.87 3.58 -1.79
C ARG A 94 12.19 2.52 -2.86
N GLN A 95 13.03 1.55 -2.55
CA GLN A 95 13.39 0.49 -3.48
C GLN A 95 13.62 -0.80 -2.69
N THR A 96 13.04 -1.88 -3.17
CA THR A 96 13.27 -3.24 -2.70
C THR A 96 13.87 -4.07 -3.81
N GLN A 97 14.09 -5.36 -3.59
CA GLN A 97 14.51 -6.27 -4.66
C GLN A 97 13.50 -6.29 -5.83
N ASN A 98 12.21 -6.20 -5.54
CA ASN A 98 11.15 -6.45 -6.51
C ASN A 98 10.54 -5.17 -7.10
N TYR A 99 10.55 -4.06 -6.36
CA TYR A 99 9.84 -2.83 -6.75
C TYR A 99 10.64 -1.54 -6.52
N ARG A 100 10.34 -0.53 -7.33
CA ARG A 100 10.68 0.88 -7.08
C ARG A 100 9.42 1.66 -6.74
N TYR A 101 9.48 2.39 -5.64
CA TYR A 101 8.36 3.10 -5.04
C TYR A 101 8.57 4.61 -5.18
N ARG A 102 7.55 5.33 -5.66
CA ARG A 102 7.54 6.79 -5.74
C ARG A 102 6.19 7.40 -5.37
N ILE A 103 6.23 8.41 -4.51
CA ILE A 103 5.09 9.31 -4.26
C ILE A 103 5.04 10.34 -5.38
N VAL A 104 3.86 10.54 -5.96
CA VAL A 104 3.60 11.54 -7.00
C VAL A 104 2.41 12.37 -6.58
N LEU A 105 2.64 13.66 -6.35
CA LEU A 105 1.56 14.62 -6.19
C LEU A 105 0.89 14.83 -7.54
N GLN A 106 -0.43 14.74 -7.57
CA GLN A 106 -1.19 15.17 -8.73
C GLN A 106 -1.34 16.68 -8.64
N ARG A 107 -0.89 17.40 -9.67
CA ARG A 107 -1.21 18.82 -9.77
C ARG A 107 -2.71 18.93 -9.97
N GLN A 108 -3.33 19.87 -9.28
CA GLN A 108 -4.74 20.21 -9.47
C GLN A 108 -4.91 20.67 -10.92
N ASN A 109 -5.21 19.74 -11.83
CA ASN A 109 -6.08 20.10 -12.94
C ASN A 109 -7.43 20.29 -12.27
N SER A 110 -7.74 21.54 -11.96
CA SER A 110 -9.03 22.01 -11.45
C SER A 110 -10.14 21.72 -12.46
N ALA A 111 -10.40 20.44 -12.72
CA ALA A 111 -11.41 19.94 -13.65
C ALA A 111 -11.65 18.42 -13.47
N SER A 112 -11.73 17.94 -12.22
CA SER A 112 -12.84 17.04 -11.90
C SER A 112 -14.02 17.87 -11.39
N THR A 113 -14.29 18.97 -12.10
CA THR A 113 -15.67 19.32 -12.37
C THR A 113 -16.29 18.11 -13.05
N SER A 114 -16.89 17.22 -12.25
CA SER A 114 -18.30 16.91 -12.51
C SER A 114 -19.11 18.20 -12.29
N ALA A 115 -18.80 19.24 -13.07
CA ALA A 115 -19.83 20.07 -13.60
C ALA A 115 -20.44 19.14 -14.66
N SER A 116 -21.36 18.27 -14.22
CA SER A 116 -22.56 18.14 -15.02
C SER A 116 -22.97 19.57 -15.35
N GLU A 117 -23.02 19.85 -16.64
CA GLU A 117 -23.47 21.11 -17.18
C GLU A 117 -24.86 21.42 -16.63
N GLN A 118 -24.94 22.15 -15.52
CA GLN A 118 -25.92 23.23 -15.30
C GLN A 118 -25.57 23.93 -13.98
N PRO A 119 -25.21 25.24 -14.02
CA PRO A 119 -25.09 26.04 -12.82
C PRO A 119 -26.46 26.04 -12.11
N SER A 120 -26.53 25.53 -10.87
CA SER A 120 -27.72 25.77 -10.05
C SER A 120 -27.78 27.26 -9.74
N LEU A 121 -28.90 27.89 -10.10
CA LEU A 121 -29.28 29.24 -9.75
C LEU A 121 -29.51 29.31 -8.22
N TYR A 122 -28.44 29.20 -7.43
CA TYR A 122 -28.25 29.39 -5.98
C TYR A 122 -26.98 28.60 -5.64
N GLY A 123 -25.81 29.15 -5.99
CA GLY A 123 -24.53 28.44 -5.94
C GLY A 123 -24.01 28.22 -4.51
N GLN A 124 -23.67 26.97 -4.18
CA GLN A 124 -22.79 26.52 -3.08
C GLN A 124 -22.39 25.05 -3.33
N PRO A 125 -21.23 24.57 -2.83
CA PRO A 125 -19.86 24.74 -3.29
C PRO A 125 -19.37 23.55 -4.15
N SER A 126 -18.45 23.81 -5.07
CA SER A 126 -17.69 22.79 -5.80
C SER A 126 -16.76 22.04 -4.83
N ASP A 127 -17.08 20.78 -4.51
CA ASP A 127 -16.17 19.90 -3.77
C ASP A 127 -14.78 19.93 -4.42
N ARG A 128 -13.77 20.34 -3.66
CA ARG A 128 -12.39 20.31 -4.13
C ARG A 128 -11.88 18.89 -3.96
N VAL A 129 -11.14 18.41 -4.96
CA VAL A 129 -10.52 17.09 -4.91
C VAL A 129 -9.02 17.25 -4.99
N GLU A 130 -8.34 16.72 -3.99
CA GLU A 130 -6.89 16.58 -4.00
C GLU A 130 -6.52 15.10 -4.07
N SER A 131 -5.39 14.78 -4.69
CA SER A 131 -4.91 13.40 -4.69
C SER A 131 -3.40 13.28 -4.67
N VAL A 132 -2.96 12.14 -4.15
CA VAL A 132 -1.57 11.68 -4.20
C VAL A 132 -1.54 10.24 -4.66
N MET A 133 -0.54 9.90 -5.45
CA MET A 133 -0.33 8.54 -5.92
C MET A 133 0.93 7.93 -5.32
N MET A 134 0.85 6.64 -5.01
CA MET A 134 1.94 5.77 -4.64
C MET A 134 2.17 4.77 -5.77
N ILE A 135 3.19 4.99 -6.58
CA ILE A 135 3.53 4.13 -7.72
C ILE A 135 4.52 3.06 -7.27
N ALA A 136 4.24 1.79 -7.57
CA ALA A 136 5.16 0.67 -7.44
C ALA A 136 5.47 0.08 -8.83
N VAL A 137 6.67 0.35 -9.33
CA VAL A 137 7.15 -0.15 -10.62
C VAL A 137 7.91 -1.45 -10.42
N ALA A 138 7.48 -2.51 -11.10
CA ALA A 138 8.19 -3.79 -11.09
C ALA A 138 9.63 -3.64 -11.60
N ARG A 139 10.58 -4.24 -10.88
CA ARG A 139 12.00 -4.29 -11.24
C ARG A 139 12.43 -5.59 -11.88
N ARG A 140 11.55 -6.60 -11.85
CA ARG A 140 11.81 -7.95 -12.35
C ARG A 140 10.73 -8.30 -13.37
N GLY A 141 11.12 -9.03 -14.41
CA GLY A 141 10.16 -9.66 -15.31
C GLY A 141 9.26 -10.64 -14.56
N GLY A 142 8.06 -10.85 -15.05
CA GLY A 142 7.06 -11.72 -14.41
C GLY A 142 6.18 -11.03 -13.36
N LEU A 143 6.53 -9.81 -12.92
CA LEU A 143 5.77 -9.06 -11.92
C LEU A 143 4.89 -7.96 -12.55
N LYS A 144 3.67 -7.82 -12.03
CA LYS A 144 2.79 -6.68 -12.30
C LYS A 144 3.30 -5.39 -11.66
N SER A 145 2.86 -4.26 -12.20
CA SER A 145 3.07 -2.95 -11.57
C SER A 145 1.77 -2.44 -10.96
N TYR A 146 1.90 -1.54 -9.99
CA TYR A 146 0.78 -1.07 -9.18
C TYR A 146 0.81 0.45 -9.00
N THR A 147 -0.36 1.04 -8.83
CA THR A 147 -0.49 2.42 -8.37
C THR A 147 -1.59 2.49 -7.31
N GLY A 148 -1.22 2.89 -6.11
CA GLY A 148 -2.15 3.34 -5.09
C GLY A 148 -2.52 4.80 -5.31
N GLY A 149 -3.76 5.16 -5.08
CA GLY A 149 -4.20 6.56 -5.05
C GLY A 149 -4.94 6.85 -3.75
N VAL A 150 -4.67 7.99 -3.14
CA VAL A 150 -5.47 8.55 -2.05
C VAL A 150 -6.06 9.87 -2.50
N PHE A 151 -7.36 10.02 -2.30
CA PHE A 151 -8.15 11.16 -2.73
C PHE A 151 -8.80 11.80 -1.52
N ALA A 152 -8.63 13.10 -1.36
CA ALA A 152 -9.33 13.90 -0.37
C ALA A 152 -10.43 14.70 -1.09
N THR A 153 -11.68 14.54 -0.65
CA THR A 153 -12.79 15.41 -1.06
C THR A 153 -13.01 16.42 0.05
N ILE A 154 -12.83 17.70 -0.27
CA ILE A 154 -12.97 18.82 0.66
C ILE A 154 -14.26 19.57 0.29
N SER A 155 -15.23 19.48 1.18
CA SER A 155 -16.47 20.26 1.12
C SER A 155 -16.44 21.34 2.21
N VAL A 156 -17.42 22.25 2.20
CA VAL A 156 -17.60 23.22 3.30
C VAL A 156 -17.97 22.57 4.63
N ARG A 157 -18.44 21.32 4.62
CA ARG A 157 -18.95 20.62 5.82
C ARG A 157 -17.92 19.67 6.43
N ALA A 158 -17.18 18.96 5.57
CA ALA A 158 -16.26 17.93 5.99
C ALA A 158 -15.22 17.62 4.91
N THR A 159 -14.09 17.11 5.37
CA THR A 159 -13.08 16.46 4.53
C THR A 159 -13.24 14.94 4.66
N SER A 160 -13.33 14.24 3.52
CA SER A 160 -13.32 12.78 3.47
C SER A 160 -12.14 12.29 2.65
N THR A 161 -11.57 11.14 3.03
CA THR A 161 -10.49 10.51 2.26
C THR A 161 -10.89 9.12 1.78
N ARG A 162 -10.48 8.76 0.57
CA ARG A 162 -10.69 7.42 -0.01
C ARG A 162 -9.41 6.94 -0.67
N ALA A 163 -9.12 5.66 -0.52
CA ALA A 163 -7.96 5.01 -1.13
C ALA A 163 -8.39 3.98 -2.18
N VAL A 164 -7.57 3.81 -3.21
CA VAL A 164 -7.71 2.78 -4.24
C VAL A 164 -6.36 2.21 -4.61
N VAL A 165 -6.36 1.04 -5.25
CA VAL A 165 -5.16 0.45 -5.83
C VAL A 165 -5.49 -0.11 -7.21
N CYS A 166 -4.72 0.27 -8.22
CA CYS A 166 -4.76 -0.30 -9.56
C CYS A 166 -3.60 -1.28 -9.73
N GLU A 167 -3.86 -2.44 -10.34
CA GLU A 167 -2.84 -3.40 -10.76
C GLU A 167 -2.89 -3.61 -12.27
N THR A 168 -1.73 -3.77 -12.92
CA THR A 168 -1.69 -4.15 -14.34
C THR A 168 -2.26 -5.55 -14.55
N ASP A 169 -2.95 -5.77 -15.66
CA ASP A 169 -3.53 -7.09 -15.96
C ASP A 169 -2.45 -8.15 -16.24
N LYS A 170 -1.31 -7.70 -16.78
CA LYS A 170 -0.14 -8.51 -17.12
C LYS A 170 1.12 -7.98 -16.42
N PRO A 171 2.18 -8.80 -16.28
CA PRO A 171 3.49 -8.32 -15.87
C PRO A 171 3.95 -7.13 -16.70
N SER A 172 4.47 -6.09 -16.04
CA SER A 172 4.76 -4.82 -16.71
C SER A 172 5.75 -3.99 -15.90
N ALA A 173 6.72 -3.38 -16.59
CA ALA A 173 7.57 -2.32 -16.03
C ALA A 173 6.96 -0.91 -16.20
N SER A 174 5.80 -0.81 -16.85
CA SER A 174 5.01 0.42 -16.93
C SER A 174 3.88 0.38 -15.90
N PRO A 175 3.82 1.34 -14.95
CA PRO A 175 2.78 1.36 -13.93
C PRO A 175 1.44 1.81 -14.51
N PRO A 176 0.32 1.34 -13.95
CA PRO A 176 -1.01 1.82 -14.32
C PRO A 176 -1.20 3.18 -13.66
N ILE A 177 -1.08 4.28 -14.39
CA ILE A 177 -1.31 5.62 -13.83
C ILE A 177 -2.80 5.93 -14.02
N PRO A 178 -3.61 5.98 -12.94
CA PRO A 178 -4.98 6.45 -13.06
C PRO A 178 -4.96 7.81 -13.70
N GLN A 179 -5.78 7.99 -14.73
CA GLN A 179 -6.15 9.34 -15.12
C GLN A 179 -6.78 10.01 -13.89
N ASP A 180 -6.71 11.33 -13.82
CA ASP A 180 -7.33 12.20 -12.83
C ASP A 180 -8.81 11.81 -12.54
N GLY A 181 -9.48 11.18 -13.52
CA GLY A 181 -10.16 9.88 -13.46
C GLY A 181 -11.09 9.54 -12.28
N ARG A 182 -11.82 10.54 -11.78
CA ARG A 182 -13.20 10.27 -11.34
C ARG A 182 -14.07 10.14 -12.59
N ASN A 183 -14.83 9.07 -12.70
CA ASN A 183 -15.95 9.03 -13.64
C ASN A 183 -17.04 10.01 -13.20
N GLN A 184 -18.08 10.18 -14.01
CA GLN A 184 -19.21 11.09 -13.73
C GLN A 184 -19.91 10.78 -12.39
N SER A 185 -19.75 9.57 -11.85
CA SER A 185 -20.26 9.14 -10.55
C SER A 185 -19.28 9.39 -9.39
N GLY A 186 -18.16 10.08 -9.62
CA GLY A 186 -17.14 10.35 -8.63
C GLY A 186 -16.27 9.13 -8.27
N GLN A 187 -16.36 8.04 -9.03
CA GLN A 187 -15.65 6.79 -8.79
C GLN A 187 -14.30 6.78 -9.51
N ILE A 188 -13.25 6.41 -8.80
CA ILE A 188 -11.90 6.34 -9.35
C ILE A 188 -11.78 5.14 -10.28
N THR A 189 -11.25 5.37 -11.48
CA THR A 189 -11.09 4.33 -12.52
C THR A 189 -9.62 4.04 -12.79
N CYS A 190 -9.29 2.76 -12.95
CA CYS A 190 -7.97 2.34 -13.40
C CYS A 190 -7.88 2.43 -14.93
N PRO A 191 -6.72 2.79 -15.52
CA PRO A 191 -6.58 2.92 -16.95
C PRO A 191 -6.72 1.56 -17.66
N ALA A 192 -6.94 1.56 -18.97
CA ALA A 192 -6.99 0.35 -19.77
C ALA A 192 -5.73 -0.52 -19.59
N GLY A 193 -5.91 -1.85 -19.56
CA GLY A 193 -4.83 -2.80 -19.25
C GLY A 193 -4.50 -2.91 -17.77
N SER A 194 -5.35 -2.36 -16.90
CA SER A 194 -5.26 -2.49 -15.46
C SER A 194 -6.64 -2.55 -14.82
N ARG A 195 -6.69 -3.03 -13.59
CA ARG A 195 -7.93 -3.23 -12.85
C ARG A 195 -7.82 -2.76 -11.40
N LEU A 196 -8.97 -2.40 -10.85
CA LEU A 196 -9.11 -1.99 -9.47
C LEU A 196 -9.01 -3.21 -8.55
N LEU A 197 -8.12 -3.15 -7.58
CA LEU A 197 -8.09 -4.10 -6.47
C LEU A 197 -9.13 -3.72 -5.43
N ARG A 198 -10.01 -4.66 -5.11
CA ARG A 198 -10.91 -4.52 -3.97
C ARG A 198 -10.08 -4.72 -2.70
N GLY A 199 -10.02 -3.69 -1.87
CA GLY A 199 -9.40 -3.71 -0.55
C GLY A 199 -10.35 -4.24 0.51
#